data_AF-A0A151AZW5-F1
#
_entry.id   AF-A0A151AZW5-F1
#
_cell.length_a   1.000
_cell.length_b   1.000
_cell.length_c   1.000
_cell.angle_alpha   90.00
_cell.angle_beta   90.00
_cell.angle_gamma   90.00
#
_symmetry.space_group_name_H-M   'P 1'
#
loop_
_entity.id
_entity.type
_entity.pdbx_description
1 polymer ?
#
loop_
_entity_poly.entity_id
_entity_poly.type
_entity_poly.pdbx_seq_one_letter_code
_entity_poly.pdbx_strand_id
1 'polypeptide(L)' 'MLLTPEVNADELNLPAEVARKLKGKRVTIVEVREGFLLKPVEDPIREARGILKGKGFNVEKYLQSK' A
#
# COMPACT_ATOMS: atom_id res chain seq x y z
N MET A 1 24.18 3.23 13.71
CA MET A 1 23.52 3.77 14.91
C MET A 1 22.05 3.37 14.82
N LEU A 2 21.56 2.55 15.74
CA LEU A 2 20.15 2.14 15.76
C LEU A 2 19.37 3.26 16.46
N LEU A 3 18.43 3.88 15.76
CA LEU A 3 17.52 4.87 16.33
C LEU A 3 16.31 4.12 16.88
N THR A 4 16.08 4.20 18.19
CA THR A 4 14.91 3.66 18.89
C THR A 4 13.94 4.80 19.15
N PRO A 5 12.93 5.03 18.28
CA PRO A 5 11.94 6.06 18.55
C PRO A 5 11.04 5.64 19.72
N GLU A 6 10.82 6.54 20.67
CA GLU A 6 9.76 6.40 21.66
C GLU A 6 8.41 6.71 21.00
N VAL A 7 7.43 5.83 21.23
CA VAL A 7 6.05 6.02 20.76
C VAL A 7 5.33 6.89 21.79
N ASN A 8 5.21 8.19 21.51
CA ASN A 8 4.28 9.04 22.22
C ASN A 8 2.91 8.89 21.55
N ALA A 9 1.90 8.65 22.38
CA ALA A 9 0.58 8.15 22.00
C ALA A 9 0.05 8.79 20.71
N ASP A 10 -0.38 7.90 19.81
CA ASP A 10 -1.02 8.14 18.50
C ASP A 10 -0.11 8.11 17.27
N GLU A 11 1.21 8.35 17.39
CA GLU A 11 2.09 8.44 16.22
C GLU A 11 3.39 7.61 16.32
N LEU A 12 3.72 6.92 15.22
CA LEU A 12 5.00 6.21 15.07
C LEU A 12 5.93 7.01 14.15
N ASN A 13 7.03 7.51 14.73
CA ASN A 13 8.08 8.16 13.96
C ASN A 13 8.89 7.13 13.16
N LEU A 14 8.81 7.21 11.83
CA LEU A 14 9.57 6.36 10.93
C LEU A 14 10.88 7.05 10.50
N PRO A 15 11.99 6.30 10.36
CA PRO A 15 13.20 6.82 9.73
C PRO A 15 12.90 7.36 8.32
N ALA A 16 13.57 8.45 7.93
CA ALA A 16 13.30 9.16 6.68
C ALA A 16 13.30 8.25 5.43
N GLU A 17 14.20 7.27 5.38
CA GLU A 17 14.28 6.31 4.27
C GLU A 17 13.02 5.43 4.18
N VAL A 18 12.52 4.95 5.32
CA VAL A 18 11.32 4.11 5.40
C VAL A 18 10.09 4.95 5.05
N ALA A 19 9.98 6.15 5.63
CA ALA A 19 8.89 7.08 5.35
C ALA A 19 8.80 7.42 3.85
N ARG A 20 9.94 7.66 3.17
CA ARG A 20 9.99 7.94 1.73
C ARG A 20 9.44 6.79 0.88
N LYS A 21 9.70 5.54 1.27
CA LYS A 21 9.22 4.34 0.54
C LYS A 21 7.73 4.08 0.72
N LEU A 22 7.16 4.49 1.86
CA LEU A 22 5.75 4.29 2.22
C LEU A 22 4.86 5.50 1.92
N LYS A 23 5.44 6.68 1.67
CA LYS A 23 4.69 7.92 1.41
C LYS A 23 3.65 7.73 0.30
N GLY A 24 2.39 8.05 0.61
CA GLY A 24 1.25 7.98 -0.32
C GLY A 24 0.68 6.58 -0.54
N LYS A 25 1.23 5.55 0.10
CA LYS A 25 0.71 4.17 0.05
C LYS A 25 -0.21 3.91 1.23
N ARG A 26 -1.25 3.10 1.02
CA ARG A 26 -1.95 2.46 2.14
C ARG A 26 -1.05 1.35 2.67
N VAL A 27 -0.96 1.23 4.00
CA VAL A 27 -0.09 0.25 4.66
C VAL A 27 -0.94 -0.53 5.66
N THR A 28 -0.78 -1.86 5.67
CA THR A 28 -1.31 -2.72 6.73
C THR A 28 -0.25 -2.94 7.78
N ILE A 29 -0.65 -2.88 9.04
CA ILE A 29 0.18 -3.23 10.20
C ILE A 29 -0.26 -4.62 10.66
N VAL A 30 0.68 -5.57 10.71
CA VAL A 30 0.43 -6.94 11.18
C VAL A 30 1.35 -7.21 12.36
N GLU A 31 0.79 -7.66 13.48
CA GLU A 31 1.57 -8.14 14.62
C GLU A 31 2.16 -9.54 14.31
N VAL A 32 3.43 -9.71 14.59
CA VAL A 32 4.20 -10.96 14.44
C VAL A 32 5.00 -11.19 15.74
N ARG A 33 5.62 -12.37 15.89
CA ARG A 33 6.31 -12.74 17.14
C ARG A 33 7.42 -11.76 17.52
N GLU A 34 8.08 -11.17 16.52
CA GLU A 34 9.22 -10.27 16.68
C GLU A 34 8.81 -8.78 16.73
N GLY A 35 7.51 -8.45 16.63
CA GLY A 35 7.01 -7.08 16.67
C GLY A 35 5.95 -6.80 15.60
N PHE A 36 6.07 -5.67 14.89
CA PHE A 36 5.09 -5.24 13.90
C PHE A 36 5.68 -5.19 12.49
N LEU A 37 4.91 -5.69 11.52
CA LEU A 37 5.25 -5.69 10.11
C LEU A 37 4.38 -4.67 9.35
N LEU A 38 5.03 -3.69 8.73
CA LEU A 38 4.41 -2.69 7.87
C LEU A 38 4.46 -3.18 6.41
N LYS A 39 3.31 -3.47 5.81
CA LYS A 39 3.20 -3.92 4.41
C LYS A 39 2.39 -2.92 3.58
N PRO A 40 2.91 -2.42 2.44
CA PRO A 40 2.08 -1.74 1.48
C PRO A 40 0.90 -2.63 1.07
N VAL A 41 -0.30 -2.06 1.05
CA VAL A 41 -1.48 -2.74 0.53
C VAL A 41 -1.40 -2.63 -0.98
N GLU A 42 -1.13 -3.75 -1.65
CA GLU A 42 -1.38 -3.89 -3.07
C GLU A 42 -2.91 -3.90 -3.27
N ASP A 43 -3.39 -3.05 -4.17
CA ASP A 43 -4.80 -3.00 -4.57
C ASP A 43 -4.83 -3.27 -6.08
N PRO A 44 -4.76 -4.56 -6.49
CA PRO A 44 -4.70 -4.94 -7.90
C PRO A 44 -5.91 -4.44 -8.67
N ILE A 45 -7.06 -4.28 -7.99
CA ILE A 45 -8.29 -3.76 -8.59
C ILE A 45 -8.16 -2.28 -8.87
N ARG A 46 -7.64 -1.48 -7.92
CA ARG A 46 -7.38 -0.05 -8.15
C ARG A 46 -6.30 0.17 -9.20
N GLU A 47 -5.27 -0.67 -9.21
CA GLU A 47 -4.21 -0.64 -10.22
C GLU A 47 -4.76 -0.97 -11.62
N ALA A 48 -5.46 -2.10 -11.77
CA ALA A 48 -6.12 -2.47 -13.02
C ALA A 48 -7.12 -1.42 -13.47
N ARG A 49 -7.93 -0.86 -12.55
CA ARG A 49 -8.85 0.24 -12.84
C ARG A 49 -8.10 1.47 -13.34
N GLY A 50 -6.96 1.80 -12.77
CA GLY A 50 -6.09 2.88 -13.25
C GLY A 50 -5.57 2.63 -14.67
N ILE A 51 -5.10 1.41 -14.96
CA ILE A 51 -4.61 1.00 -16.29
C ILE A 51 -5.72 1.05 -17.34
N LEU A 52 -6.94 0.66 -16.97
CA LEU A 52 -8.10 0.61 -17.87
C LEU A 52 -8.81 1.97 -18.00
N LYS A 53 -8.57 2.90 -17.06
CA LYS A 53 -9.15 4.25 -17.08
C LYS A 53 -8.66 4.99 -18.33
N GLY A 54 -9.61 5.45 -19.16
CA GLY A 54 -9.33 6.16 -20.41
C GLY A 54 -9.08 5.26 -21.63
N LYS A 55 -8.97 3.93 -21.45
CA LYS A 55 -8.80 2.98 -22.57
C LYS A 55 -10.12 2.48 -23.17
N GLY A 56 -11.27 3.00 -22.71
CA GLY A 56 -12.59 2.60 -23.21
C GLY A 56 -12.94 1.14 -22.95
N PHE A 57 -12.26 0.49 -22.00
CA PHE A 57 -12.49 -0.91 -21.67
C PHE A 57 -13.93 -1.11 -21.13
N ASN A 58 -14.67 -2.01 -21.77
CA ASN A 58 -16.01 -2.42 -21.36
C ASN A 58 -16.03 -3.94 -21.17
N VAL A 59 -16.47 -4.37 -20.00
CA VAL A 59 -16.62 -5.79 -19.62
C VAL A 59 -17.60 -6.52 -20.54
N GLU A 60 -18.72 -5.90 -20.92
CA GLU A 60 -19.71 -6.49 -21.82
C GLU A 60 -19.12 -6.79 -23.20
N LYS A 61 -18.32 -5.86 -23.75
CA LYS A 61 -17.64 -6.06 -25.05
C LYS A 61 -16.62 -7.19 -24.99
N TYR A 62 -15.87 -7.31 -23.89
CA TYR A 62 -14.89 -8.39 -23.70
C TYR A 62 -15.57 -9.76 -23.58
N LEU A 63 -16.70 -9.83 -22.87
CA LEU A 63 -17.45 -11.07 -22.71
C LEU A 63 -18.13 -11.52 -24.01
N GLN A 64 -18.51 -10.58 -24.88
CA GLN A 64 -19.08 -10.87 -26.20
C GLN A 64 -18.03 -11.23 -27.27
N SER A 65 -16.74 -10.96 -27.04
CA SER A 65 -15.66 -11.31 -27.98
C SER A 65 -15.04 -12.69 -27.74
N LYS A 66 -15.55 -13.43 -26.75
CA LYS A 66 -15.19 -14.83 -26.45
C LYS A 66 -16.24 -15.77 -27.03
#